data_AF-A0A2S5TIY9-F1
#
_entry.id   AF-A0A2S5TIY9-F1
#
_cell.length_a   1.000
_cell.length_b   1.000
_cell.length_c   1.000
_cell.angle_alpha   90.00
_cell.angle_beta   90.00
_cell.angle_gamma   90.00
#
_symmetry.space_group_name_H-M   'P 1'
#
loop_
_entity.id
_entity.type
_entity.pdbx_description
1 polymer ?
#
loop_
_entity_poly.entity_id
_entity_poly.type
_entity_poly.pdbx_seq_one_letter_code
_entity_poly.pdbx_strand_id
1 'polypeptide(L)' 'MSRADALAAGGTLDLSGVREVDSAGVAFLVELQRRAQRQQRTLAFTGAGEGLRRLAAFFELDTLLKLA' A
#
# COMPACT_ATOMS: atom_id res chain seq x y z
N MET A 1 0.41 -12.48 16.08
CA MET A 1 0.82 -11.49 15.06
C MET A 1 -0.37 -11.26 14.14
N SER A 2 -0.77 -10.01 13.87
CA SER A 2 -1.93 -9.76 13.00
C SER A 2 -1.56 -10.00 11.53
N ARG A 3 -2.53 -10.33 10.68
CA ARG A 3 -2.29 -10.52 9.24
C ARG A 3 -1.72 -9.25 8.58
N ALA A 4 -2.15 -8.08 9.05
CA ALA A 4 -1.62 -6.80 8.59
C ALA A 4 -0.13 -6.62 8.96
N ASP A 5 0.29 -7.07 10.15
CA ASP A 5 1.71 -6.99 10.54
C ASP A 5 2.57 -7.92 9.68
N ALA A 6 2.06 -9.10 9.32
CA ALA A 6 2.76 -10.03 8.43
C ALA A 6 2.93 -9.44 7.02
N LEU A 7 1.90 -8.77 6.48
CA LEU A 7 1.99 -8.08 5.20
C LEU A 7 3.00 -6.93 5.23
N ALA A 8 2.95 -6.09 6.27
CA ALA A 8 3.89 -4.99 6.46
C ALA A 8 5.35 -5.45 6.59
N ALA A 9 5.57 -6.66 7.10
CA ALA A 9 6.88 -7.26 7.25
C ALA A 9 7.45 -7.91 5.97
N GLY A 10 6.61 -8.12 4.95
CA GLY A 10 6.91 -8.93 3.75
C GLY A 10 7.80 -8.28 2.69
N GLY A 11 8.17 -7.01 2.85
CA GLY A 11 9.07 -6.28 1.95
C GLY A 11 8.43 -5.82 0.64
N THR A 12 7.67 -6.68 -0.04
CA THR A 12 6.93 -6.35 -1.26
C THR A 12 5.51 -6.89 -1.21
N LEU A 13 4.55 -6.07 -1.64
CA LEU A 13 3.15 -6.45 -1.80
C LEU A 13 2.71 -6.26 -3.24
N ASP A 14 2.36 -7.38 -3.90
CA ASP A 14 1.83 -7.35 -5.26
C ASP A 14 0.33 -7.04 -5.26
N LEU A 15 -0.04 -6.00 -6.01
CA LEU A 15 -1.39 -5.49 -6.18
C LEU A 15 -1.96 -5.82 -7.56
N SER A 16 -1.27 -6.62 -8.38
CA SER A 16 -1.68 -6.98 -9.75
C SER A 16 -3.06 -7.65 -9.82
N GLY A 17 -3.48 -8.32 -8.73
CA GLY A 17 -4.81 -8.94 -8.60
C GLY A 17 -5.93 -7.99 -8.14
N VAL A 18 -5.63 -6.75 -7.78
CA VAL A 18 -6.62 -5.78 -7.29
C VAL A 18 -7.36 -5.14 -8.47
N ARG A 19 -8.65 -5.44 -8.58
CA ARG A 19 -9.52 -4.92 -9.65
C ARG A 19 -10.14 -3.57 -9.31
N GLU A 20 -10.56 -3.41 -8.07
CA GLU A 20 -11.21 -2.20 -7.56
C GLU A 20 -10.65 -1.84 -6.20
N VAL A 21 -10.61 -0.53 -5.92
CA VAL A 21 -10.17 0.02 -4.64
C VAL A 21 -10.94 1.30 -4.37
N ASP A 22 -11.32 1.49 -3.11
CA ASP A 22 -11.97 2.69 -2.61
C ASP A 22 -11.07 3.41 -1.60
N SER A 23 -11.65 4.36 -0.85
CA SER A 23 -10.91 5.09 0.19
C SER A 23 -10.44 4.19 1.35
N ALA A 24 -11.19 3.14 1.70
CA ALA A 24 -10.80 2.21 2.77
C ALA A 24 -9.61 1.35 2.35
N GLY A 25 -9.59 0.88 1.10
CA GLY A 25 -8.45 0.16 0.55
C GLY A 25 -7.18 1.00 0.51
N VAL A 26 -7.27 2.29 0.11
CA VAL A 26 -6.12 3.20 0.14
C VAL A 26 -5.64 3.45 1.57
N ALA A 27 -6.56 3.71 2.51
CA ALA A 27 -6.22 3.90 3.92
C ALA A 27 -5.53 2.66 4.52
N PHE A 28 -5.91 1.46 4.08
CA PHE A 28 -5.26 0.22 4.49
C PHE A 28 -3.81 0.14 3.99
N LEU A 29 -3.53 0.50 2.73
CA LEU A 29 -2.15 0.53 2.21
C LEU A 29 -1.27 1.53 2.97
N VAL A 30 -1.83 2.70 3.31
CA VAL A 30 -1.15 3.70 4.14
C VAL A 30 -0.80 3.13 5.52
N GLU A 31 -1.74 2.42 6.15
CA GLU A 31 -1.51 1.79 7.45
C GLU A 31 -0.45 0.68 7.38
N LEU A 32 -0.42 -0.11 6.30
CA LEU A 32 0.65 -1.10 6.07
C LEU A 32 2.03 -0.42 5.96
N GLN A 33 2.12 0.70 5.23
CA GLN A 33 3.36 1.46 5.12
C GLN A 33 3.83 1.98 6.49
N ARG A 34 2.91 2.53 7.30
CA ARG A 34 3.19 3.02 8.66
C ARG A 34 3.66 1.89 9.58
N ARG A 35 3.04 0.71 9.49
CA ARG A 35 3.45 -0.48 10.26
C ARG A 35 4.84 -0.95 9.87
N ALA A 36 5.15 -1.00 8.58
CA ALA A 36 6.48 -1.35 8.10
C ALA A 36 7.52 -0.38 8.65
N GLN A 37 7.27 0.93 8.58
CA GLN A 37 8.14 1.97 9.12
C GLN A 37 8.34 1.84 10.64
N ARG A 38 7.27 1.57 11.40
CA ARG A 38 7.36 1.32 12.86
C ARG A 38 8.21 0.09 13.20
N GLN A 39 8.25 -0.88 12.30
CA GLN A 39 9.10 -2.07 12.41
C GLN A 39 10.50 -1.85 11.82
N GLN A 40 10.86 -0.62 11.44
CA GLN A 40 12.11 -0.26 10.75
C GLN A 40 12.33 -1.06 9.46
N ARG A 41 11.24 -1.39 8.76
CA ARG A 41 11.22 -2.08 7.48
C ARG A 41 10.70 -1.16 6.38
N THR A 42 10.98 -1.54 5.15
CA THR A 42 10.38 -0.92 3.96
C THR A 42 9.37 -1.89 3.36
N LEU A 43 8.22 -1.37 2.96
CA LEU A 43 7.25 -2.06 2.14
C LEU A 43 7.19 -1.37 0.78
N ALA A 44 7.33 -2.14 -0.29
CA ALA A 44 7.17 -1.70 -1.67
C ALA A 44 5.88 -2.28 -2.25
N PHE A 45 5.13 -1.48 -3.00
CA PHE A 45 3.94 -1.94 -3.72
C PHE A 45 4.28 -2.11 -5.20
N THR A 46 3.87 -3.25 -5.77
CA THR A 46 4.05 -3.55 -7.21
C THR A 46 2.71 -3.85 -7.85
N GLY A 47 2.60 -3.74 -9.16
CA GLY A 47 1.40 -4.15 -9.88
C GLY A 47 0.16 -3.29 -9.60
N ALA A 48 0.33 -2.06 -9.08
CA ALA A 48 -0.80 -1.18 -8.80
C ALA A 48 -1.57 -0.84 -10.08
N GLY A 49 -2.87 -1.13 -10.13
CA GLY A 49 -3.71 -0.74 -11.28
C GLY A 49 -3.88 0.77 -11.41
N GLU A 50 -4.26 1.25 -12.60
CA GLU A 50 -4.41 2.68 -12.90
C GLU A 50 -5.44 3.38 -11.97
N GLY A 51 -6.53 2.69 -11.61
CA GLY A 51 -7.54 3.20 -10.68
C GLY A 51 -6.98 3.50 -9.30
N LEU A 52 -6.15 2.59 -8.75
CA LEU A 52 -5.48 2.80 -7.47
C LEU A 52 -4.50 3.98 -7.54
N ARG A 53 -3.71 4.08 -8.62
CA ARG A 53 -2.78 5.20 -8.81
C ARG A 53 -3.51 6.54 -8.85
N ARG A 54 -4.61 6.63 -9.62
CA ARG A 54 -5.44 7.84 -9.68
C ARG A 54 -6.01 8.22 -8.32
N LEU A 55 -6.50 7.25 -7.56
CA LEU A 55 -7.08 7.50 -6.25
C LEU A 55 -6.02 7.91 -5.23
N ALA A 56 -4.83 7.29 -5.27
CA ALA A 56 -3.70 7.71 -4.44
C ALA A 56 -3.24 9.14 -4.77
N ALA A 57 -3.19 9.50 -6.05
CA ALA A 57 -2.88 10.84 -6.51
C ALA A 57 -3.92 11.88 -6.08
N PHE A 58 -5.21 11.53 -6.18
CA PHE A 58 -6.30 12.37 -5.70
C PHE A 58 -6.21 12.68 -4.20
N PHE A 59 -5.70 11.73 -3.41
CA PHE A 59 -5.44 11.92 -1.98
C PHE A 59 -4.03 12.46 -1.67
N GLU A 60 -3.23 12.80 -2.69
CA GLU A 60 -1.84 13.28 -2.55
C GLU A 60 -0.90 12.31 -1.81
N LEU A 61 -1.14 11.00 -1.97
CA LEU A 61 -0.40 9.93 -1.28
C LEU A 61 0.76 9.34 -2.09
N ASP A 62 1.05 9.86 -3.28
CA ASP A 62 2.04 9.29 -4.20
C ASP A 62 3.44 9.20 -3.59
N THR A 63 3.82 10.20 -2.80
CA THR A 63 5.13 10.25 -2.14
C THR A 63 5.26 9.23 -1.02
N LEU A 64 4.14 8.91 -0.35
CA LEU A 64 4.08 7.96 0.74
C LEU A 64 4.03 6.52 0.22
N LEU A 65 3.17 6.25 -0.76
CA LEU A 65 2.93 4.92 -1.28
C LEU A 65 3.93 4.52 -2.38
N LYS A 66 4.51 5.48 -3.12
CA LYS A 66 5.50 5.23 -4.18
C LYS A 66 5.09 4.11 -5.13
N LEU A 67 3.83 4.15 -5.59
CA LEU A 67 3.25 3.13 -6.45
C LEU A 67 3.98 3.12 -7.80
N ALA A 68 4.71 2.04 -8.10
CA ALA A 68 5.45 1.85 -9.35
C ALA A 68 4.56 1.36 -10.50
#